data_AF-A0A327YVY7-F1
#
_entry.id   AF-A0A327YVY7-F1
#
_cell.length_a   1.000
_cell.length_b   1.000
_cell.length_c   1.000
_cell.angle_alpha   90.00
_cell.angle_beta   90.00
_cell.angle_gamma   90.00
#
_symmetry.space_group_name_H-M   'P 1'
#
loop_
_entity.id
_entity.type
_entity.pdbx_description
1 polymer ?
#
loop_
_entity_poly.entity_id
_entity_poly.type
_entity_poly.pdbx_seq_one_letter_code
_entity_poly.pdbx_strand_id
1 'polypeptide(L)'
;MFLLFTFSVFGQNVNTPASTAIKANFTMASVKAYQESATLKVEDYYQYLTLLSSETTSETLKAEIKMSIFRLFESEKEMVIDFTSTENTAISLNELIKKITNKNFSFLVANFENSIVGSDYWTTQYQLIVTQNKIPMEFQYYQKIGFKPVVKSFGTTKKEVWTLFLGEVTLP
;
A
#
# COMPACT_ATOMS: atom_id res chain seq x y z
N MET A 1 63.34 2.99 -34.70
CA MET A 1 62.78 1.93 -33.83
C MET A 1 61.76 2.60 -32.91
N PHE A 2 60.48 2.41 -33.21
CA PHE A 2 59.35 3.08 -32.55
C PHE A 2 58.76 2.12 -31.52
N LEU A 3 58.68 2.51 -30.25
CA LEU A 3 58.00 1.74 -29.19
C LEU A 3 56.82 2.57 -28.68
N LEU A 4 55.63 2.21 -29.14
CA LEU A 4 54.36 2.73 -28.64
C LEU A 4 53.90 1.83 -27.48
N PHE A 5 53.92 2.37 -26.26
CA PHE A 5 53.25 1.76 -25.12
C PHE A 5 51.78 2.16 -25.13
N THR A 6 50.90 1.21 -25.43
CA THR A 6 49.45 1.36 -25.26
C THR A 6 49.07 1.10 -23.80
N PHE A 7 48.62 2.13 -23.10
CA PHE A 7 47.94 1.97 -21.81
C PHE A 7 46.52 1.45 -22.05
N SER A 8 46.29 0.18 -21.74
CA SER A 8 44.96 -0.41 -21.67
C SER A 8 44.27 0.05 -20.39
N VAL A 9 43.40 1.05 -20.48
CA VAL A 9 42.48 1.41 -19.39
C VAL A 9 41.37 0.36 -19.36
N PHE A 10 41.40 -0.53 -18.37
CA PHE A 10 40.27 -1.39 -18.05
C PHE A 10 39.17 -0.55 -17.39
N GLY A 11 38.21 -0.08 -18.19
CA GLY A 11 36.94 0.42 -17.67
C GLY A 11 36.12 -0.74 -17.12
N GLN A 12 36.19 -0.98 -15.81
CA GLN A 12 35.20 -1.82 -15.15
C GLN A 12 33.89 -1.02 -15.06
N ASN A 13 32.98 -1.24 -16.01
CA ASN A 13 31.59 -0.86 -15.85
C ASN A 13 30.95 -1.82 -14.84
N VAL A 14 31.22 -1.58 -13.56
CA VAL A 14 30.46 -2.20 -12.47
C VAL A 14 29.06 -1.59 -12.57
N ASN A 15 28.13 -2.33 -13.17
CA ASN A 15 26.71 -2.02 -13.11
C ASN A 15 26.27 -2.17 -11.64
N THR A 16 26.53 -1.16 -10.83
CA THR A 16 25.96 -1.04 -9.49
C THR A 16 24.44 -1.09 -9.68
N PRO A 17 23.72 -1.96 -8.95
CA PRO A 17 22.26 -1.97 -9.03
C PRO A 17 21.73 -0.56 -8.78
N ALA A 18 20.83 -0.08 -9.63
CA ALA A 18 20.18 1.20 -9.41
C ALA A 18 19.55 1.19 -8.02
N SER A 19 19.78 2.25 -7.25
CA SER A 19 19.25 2.35 -5.89
C SER A 19 17.73 2.24 -5.93
N THR A 20 17.14 1.38 -5.10
CA THR A 20 15.68 1.27 -4.93
C THR A 20 15.14 2.31 -3.93
N ALA A 21 15.97 3.26 -3.49
CA ALA A 21 15.51 4.31 -2.60
C ALA A 21 14.67 5.34 -3.36
N ILE A 22 13.50 5.69 -2.82
CA ILE A 22 12.58 6.70 -3.34
C ILE A 22 13.32 8.02 -3.57
N LYS A 23 14.08 8.47 -2.58
CA LYS A 23 14.85 9.74 -2.65
C LYS A 23 15.95 9.73 -3.71
N ALA A 24 16.38 8.55 -4.18
CA ALA A 24 17.36 8.41 -5.26
C ALA A 24 16.72 8.46 -6.66
N ASN A 25 15.40 8.23 -6.77
CA ASN A 25 14.69 8.14 -8.06
C ASN A 25 13.65 9.24 -8.28
N PHE A 26 13.21 9.92 -7.21
CA PHE A 26 12.11 10.87 -7.26
C PHE A 26 12.43 12.18 -6.56
N THR A 27 11.97 13.28 -7.16
CA THR A 27 11.96 14.58 -6.49
C THR A 27 10.92 14.59 -5.36
N MET A 28 11.10 15.46 -4.38
CA MET A 28 10.12 15.60 -3.29
C MET A 28 8.72 15.97 -3.81
N ALA A 29 8.60 16.78 -4.87
CA ALA A 29 7.32 17.11 -5.48
C ALA A 29 6.65 15.86 -6.09
N SER A 30 7.42 15.01 -6.77
CA SER A 30 6.94 13.72 -7.28
C SER A 30 6.49 12.80 -6.16
N VAL A 31 7.27 12.71 -5.07
CA VAL A 31 6.90 11.90 -3.89
C VAL A 31 5.58 12.37 -3.28
N LYS A 32 5.37 13.69 -3.14
CA LYS A 32 4.11 14.23 -2.64
C LYS A 32 2.90 13.85 -3.51
N ALA A 33 3.05 13.90 -4.83
CA ALA A 33 1.98 13.45 -5.74
C ALA A 33 1.66 11.96 -5.58
N TYR A 34 2.67 11.11 -5.33
CA TYR A 34 2.45 9.69 -5.02
C TYR A 34 1.83 9.48 -3.63
N GLN A 35 2.16 10.33 -2.65
CA GLN A 35 1.51 10.33 -1.33
C GLN A 35 0.03 10.68 -1.43
N GLU A 36 -0.35 11.69 -2.22
CA GLU A 36 -1.75 12.00 -2.53
C GLU A 36 -2.44 10.83 -3.26
N SER A 37 -1.77 10.19 -4.21
CA SER A 37 -2.32 8.98 -4.85
C SER A 37 -2.48 7.81 -3.86
N ALA A 38 -1.66 7.74 -2.81
CA ALA A 38 -1.78 6.70 -1.80
C ALA A 38 -2.98 6.94 -0.88
N THR A 39 -3.36 8.19 -0.57
CA THR A 39 -4.57 8.45 0.22
C THR A 39 -5.82 7.95 -0.50
N LEU A 40 -5.91 8.18 -1.81
CA LEU A 40 -6.99 7.61 -2.65
C LEU A 40 -7.02 6.08 -2.60
N LYS A 41 -5.85 5.44 -2.56
CA LYS A 41 -5.76 3.97 -2.43
C LYS A 41 -6.24 3.48 -1.06
N VAL A 42 -5.99 4.24 0.01
CA VAL A 42 -6.53 3.94 1.35
C VAL A 42 -8.05 4.12 1.34
N GLU A 43 -8.57 5.16 0.69
CA GLU A 43 -10.02 5.37 0.52
C GLU A 43 -10.67 4.20 -0.24
N ASP A 44 -10.09 3.78 -1.37
CA ASP A 44 -10.57 2.63 -2.16
C ASP A 44 -10.65 1.36 -1.30
N TYR A 45 -9.63 1.12 -0.46
CA TYR A 45 -9.62 -0.02 0.47
C TYR A 45 -10.83 -0.01 1.41
N TYR A 46 -11.11 1.11 2.07
CA TYR A 46 -12.23 1.21 3.00
C TYR A 46 -13.60 1.25 2.30
N GLN A 47 -13.67 1.76 1.07
CA GLN A 47 -14.87 1.65 0.22
C GLN A 47 -15.16 0.18 -0.13
N TYR A 48 -14.13 -0.59 -0.50
CA TYR A 48 -14.29 -2.03 -0.73
C TYR A 48 -14.71 -2.79 0.53
N LEU A 49 -14.18 -2.45 1.71
CA LEU A 49 -14.64 -3.04 2.98
C LEU A 49 -16.12 -2.71 3.25
N THR A 50 -16.57 -1.50 2.93
CA THR A 50 -18.00 -1.12 3.04
C THR A 50 -18.86 -2.01 2.16
N LEU A 51 -18.49 -2.17 0.88
CA LEU A 51 -19.22 -3.02 -0.07
C LEU A 51 -19.22 -4.49 0.37
N LEU A 52 -18.11 -4.98 0.90
CA LEU A 52 -17.97 -6.34 1.42
C LEU A 52 -18.85 -6.57 2.67
N SER A 53 -18.93 -5.58 3.55
CA SER A 53 -19.69 -5.68 4.79
C SER A 53 -21.21 -5.59 4.58
N SER A 54 -21.65 -4.96 3.49
CA SER A 54 -23.06 -4.86 3.14
C SER A 54 -23.71 -6.23 2.90
N GLU A 55 -24.83 -6.46 3.57
CA GLU A 55 -25.68 -7.65 3.37
C GLU A 55 -26.35 -7.67 1.99
N THR A 56 -26.49 -6.52 1.32
CA THR A 56 -27.14 -6.42 0.01
C THR A 56 -26.20 -6.72 -1.15
N THR A 57 -24.88 -6.76 -0.92
CA THR A 57 -23.89 -7.10 -1.95
C THR A 57 -23.95 -8.61 -2.23
N SER A 58 -24.09 -8.99 -3.50
CA SER A 58 -24.12 -10.42 -3.88
C SER A 58 -22.81 -11.15 -3.55
N GLU A 59 -22.88 -12.44 -3.23
CA GLU A 59 -21.69 -13.25 -2.91
C GLU A 59 -20.67 -13.32 -4.06
N THR A 60 -21.13 -13.37 -5.31
CA THR A 60 -20.25 -13.31 -6.49
C THR A 60 -19.46 -12.01 -6.54
N LEU A 61 -20.11 -10.87 -6.28
CA LEU A 61 -19.44 -9.57 -6.25
C LEU A 61 -18.48 -9.46 -5.05
N LYS A 62 -18.84 -10.03 -3.88
CA LYS A 62 -17.94 -10.06 -2.71
C LYS A 62 -16.63 -10.79 -2.99
N ALA A 63 -16.66 -11.87 -3.78
CA ALA A 63 -15.44 -12.57 -4.18
C ALA A 63 -14.49 -11.67 -4.98
N GLU A 64 -15.02 -10.92 -5.96
CA GLU A 64 -14.24 -9.97 -6.76
C GLU A 64 -13.73 -8.78 -5.92
N ILE A 65 -14.55 -8.27 -5.01
CA ILE A 65 -14.16 -7.22 -4.06
C ILE A 65 -13.01 -7.70 -3.17
N LYS A 66 -13.09 -8.93 -2.65
CA LYS A 66 -12.02 -9.53 -1.82
C LYS A 66 -10.71 -9.63 -2.59
N MET A 67 -10.75 -10.08 -3.85
CA MET A 67 -9.58 -10.10 -4.72
C MET A 67 -9.03 -8.69 -4.97
N SER A 68 -9.91 -7.70 -5.13
CA SER A 68 -9.52 -6.30 -5.31
C SER A 68 -8.82 -5.74 -4.08
N ILE A 69 -9.35 -6.00 -2.88
CA ILE A 69 -8.70 -5.65 -1.60
C ILE A 69 -7.30 -6.25 -1.54
N PHE A 70 -7.13 -7.56 -1.76
CA PHE A 70 -5.81 -8.20 -1.69
C PHE A 70 -4.81 -7.61 -2.68
N ARG A 71 -5.25 -7.18 -3.88
CA ARG A 71 -4.38 -6.52 -4.87
C ARG A 71 -3.94 -5.10 -4.46
N LEU A 72 -4.64 -4.46 -3.53
CA LEU A 72 -4.20 -3.17 -2.98
C LEU A 72 -3.00 -3.34 -2.06
N PHE A 73 -2.90 -4.49 -1.37
CA PHE A 73 -1.86 -4.77 -0.39
C PHE A 73 -0.62 -5.38 -1.03
N GLU A 74 0.51 -5.21 -0.35
CA GLU A 74 1.79 -5.81 -0.74
C GLU A 74 1.76 -7.35 -0.65
N SER A 75 1.00 -7.86 0.32
CA SER A 75 0.84 -9.29 0.61
C SER A 75 -0.56 -9.58 1.15
N GLU A 76 -1.07 -10.79 0.91
CA GLU A 76 -2.33 -11.24 1.53
C GLU A 76 -2.19 -11.49 3.04
N LYS A 77 -0.95 -11.50 3.55
CA LYS A 77 -0.59 -11.73 4.95
C LYS A 77 -0.36 -10.45 5.74
N GLU A 78 -0.61 -9.28 5.15
CA GLU A 78 -0.50 -8.01 5.87
C GLU A 78 -1.41 -8.00 7.10
N MET A 79 -0.90 -7.37 8.17
CA MET A 79 -1.58 -7.27 9.45
C MET A 79 -2.29 -5.93 9.56
N VAL A 80 -3.51 -5.95 10.08
CA VAL A 80 -4.38 -4.78 10.22
C VAL A 80 -5.02 -4.77 11.60
N ILE A 81 -5.43 -3.60 12.08
CA ILE A 81 -6.04 -3.48 13.41
C ILE A 81 -7.47 -4.07 13.42
N ASP A 82 -7.75 -4.91 14.42
CA ASP A 82 -9.08 -5.42 14.70
C ASP A 82 -9.93 -4.41 15.49
N PHE A 83 -10.56 -3.50 14.75
CA PHE A 83 -11.51 -2.53 15.31
C PHE A 83 -12.81 -3.16 15.86
N THR A 84 -13.04 -4.46 15.61
CA THR A 84 -14.23 -5.17 16.12
C THR A 84 -14.01 -5.72 17.54
N SER A 85 -12.77 -5.69 18.02
CA SER A 85 -12.38 -6.13 19.36
C SER A 85 -12.13 -4.94 20.28
N THR A 86 -12.31 -5.13 21.59
CA THR A 86 -11.97 -4.12 22.59
C THR A 86 -10.46 -3.89 22.75
N GLU A 87 -9.65 -4.88 22.36
CA GLU A 87 -8.20 -4.85 22.53
C GLU A 87 -7.49 -4.13 21.36
N ASN A 88 -8.16 -3.94 20.22
CA ASN A 88 -7.61 -3.33 19.01
C ASN A 88 -6.26 -3.93 18.58
N THR A 89 -6.14 -5.26 18.68
CA THR A 89 -4.91 -5.97 18.34
C THR A 89 -4.78 -6.15 16.82
N ALA A 90 -3.55 -6.38 16.35
CA ALA A 90 -3.30 -6.66 14.94
C ALA A 90 -3.75 -8.09 14.59
N ILE A 91 -4.57 -8.22 13.55
CA ILE A 91 -5.02 -9.48 12.95
C ILE A 91 -4.66 -9.53 11.47
N SER A 92 -4.72 -10.70 10.83
CA SER A 92 -4.51 -10.76 9.38
C SER A 92 -5.62 -10.04 8.63
N LEU A 93 -5.30 -9.43 7.48
CA LEU A 93 -6.29 -8.81 6.59
C LEU A 93 -7.45 -9.75 6.25
N ASN A 94 -7.15 -11.02 5.95
CA ASN A 94 -8.18 -12.02 5.67
C ASN A 94 -9.08 -12.32 6.87
N GLU A 95 -8.57 -12.25 8.10
CA GLU A 95 -9.36 -12.40 9.31
C GLU A 95 -10.30 -11.20 9.51
N LEU A 96 -9.80 -9.97 9.30
CA LEU A 96 -10.65 -8.78 9.36
C LEU A 96 -11.81 -8.87 8.36
N ILE A 97 -11.50 -9.21 7.10
CA ILE A 97 -12.49 -9.43 6.03
C ILE A 97 -13.57 -10.41 6.49
N LYS A 98 -13.20 -11.54 7.10
CA LYS A 98 -14.16 -12.53 7.62
C LYS A 98 -15.03 -11.95 8.74
N LYS A 99 -14.45 -11.19 9.67
CA LYS A 99 -15.17 -10.59 10.81
C LYS A 99 -16.24 -9.59 10.35
N ILE A 100 -16.00 -8.86 9.27
CA ILE A 100 -16.86 -7.75 8.85
C ILE A 100 -17.87 -8.12 7.75
N THR A 101 -17.68 -9.25 7.05
CA THR A 101 -18.55 -9.65 5.94
C THR A 101 -19.99 -9.84 6.44
N ASN A 102 -20.98 -9.23 5.75
CA ASN A 102 -22.40 -9.28 6.13
C ASN A 102 -22.69 -8.76 7.55
N LYS A 103 -22.06 -7.64 7.92
CA LYS A 103 -22.24 -6.99 9.23
C LYS A 103 -22.66 -5.53 9.14
N ASN A 104 -22.88 -5.01 7.93
CA ASN A 104 -23.31 -3.64 7.63
C ASN A 104 -22.43 -2.56 8.30
N PHE A 105 -21.12 -2.76 8.32
CA PHE A 105 -20.16 -1.71 8.62
C PHE A 105 -20.02 -0.76 7.42
N SER A 106 -19.87 0.53 7.70
CA SER A 106 -19.38 1.52 6.74
C SER A 106 -18.18 2.26 7.30
N PHE A 107 -17.34 2.74 6.39
CA PHE A 107 -16.05 3.33 6.70
C PHE A 107 -15.90 4.69 6.04
N LEU A 108 -15.33 5.64 6.77
CA LEU A 108 -14.87 6.93 6.25
C LEU A 108 -13.47 7.20 6.77
N VAL A 109 -12.59 7.67 5.91
CA VAL A 109 -11.24 8.09 6.28
C VAL A 109 -11.06 9.58 6.07
N ALA A 110 -10.30 10.22 6.95
CA ALA A 110 -10.06 11.66 6.91
C ALA A 110 -8.72 12.02 7.56
N ASN A 111 -8.34 13.29 7.47
CA ASN A 111 -7.20 13.87 8.20
C ASN A 111 -5.88 13.14 7.93
N PHE A 112 -5.55 12.99 6.64
CA PHE A 112 -4.34 12.31 6.20
C PHE A 112 -3.09 13.15 6.45
N GLU A 113 -2.09 12.53 7.06
CA GLU A 113 -0.74 13.09 7.20
C GLU A 113 0.30 12.06 6.74
N ASN A 114 1.20 12.48 5.85
CA ASN A 114 2.21 11.59 5.27
C ASN A 114 3.60 11.90 5.83
N SER A 115 4.32 10.86 6.26
CA SER A 115 5.68 10.97 6.78
C SER A 115 6.60 9.96 6.09
N ILE A 116 7.64 10.43 5.40
CA ILE A 116 8.63 9.55 4.76
C ILE A 116 9.52 8.92 5.84
N VAL A 117 9.46 7.61 5.98
CA VAL A 117 10.14 6.87 7.06
C VAL A 117 11.27 5.98 6.53
N GLY A 118 11.12 5.38 5.34
CA GLY A 118 12.08 4.40 4.81
C GLY A 118 12.71 4.74 3.46
N SER A 119 13.52 3.80 2.96
CA SER A 119 14.07 3.87 1.61
C SER A 119 13.01 3.68 0.53
N ASP A 120 12.05 2.79 0.75
CA ASP A 120 11.06 2.30 -0.22
C ASP A 120 9.62 2.34 0.31
N TYR A 121 9.40 3.07 1.42
CA TYR A 121 8.08 3.25 2.01
C TYR A 121 7.97 4.56 2.79
N TRP A 122 6.73 4.96 3.04
CA TRP A 122 6.37 5.99 4.02
C TRP A 122 5.23 5.50 4.90
N THR A 123 4.93 6.27 5.93
CA THR A 123 3.77 6.05 6.79
C THR A 123 2.73 7.11 6.50
N THR A 124 1.48 6.69 6.36
CA THR A 124 0.31 7.57 6.26
C THR A 124 -0.48 7.45 7.56
N GLN A 125 -0.58 8.54 8.30
CA GLN A 125 -1.50 8.69 9.41
C GLN A 125 -2.87 9.11 8.88
N TYR A 126 -3.95 8.58 9.45
CA TYR A 126 -5.31 9.02 9.17
C TYR A 126 -6.27 8.68 10.30
N GLN A 127 -7.41 9.38 10.32
CA GLN A 127 -8.55 9.05 11.16
C GLN A 127 -9.47 8.08 10.40
N LEU A 128 -9.85 6.98 11.02
CA LEU A 128 -10.89 6.06 10.54
C LEU A 128 -12.15 6.25 11.38
N ILE A 129 -13.27 6.50 10.71
CA ILE A 129 -14.60 6.50 11.29
C ILE A 129 -15.30 5.23 10.82
N VAL A 130 -15.59 4.32 11.74
CA VAL A 130 -16.34 3.09 11.51
C VAL A 130 -17.77 3.30 12.01
N THR A 131 -18.76 3.08 11.16
CA THR A 131 -20.17 3.13 11.58
C THR A 131 -20.78 1.75 11.49
N GLN A 132 -21.40 1.30 12.58
CA GLN A 132 -22.25 0.10 12.59
C GLN A 132 -23.57 0.45 13.26
N ASN A 133 -24.70 0.10 12.64
CA ASN A 133 -26.02 0.38 13.20
C ASN A 133 -26.23 1.86 13.61
N LYS A 134 -25.66 2.80 12.83
CA LYS A 134 -25.67 4.26 13.06
C LYS A 134 -24.86 4.75 14.28
N ILE A 135 -24.04 3.89 14.88
CA ILE A 135 -23.12 4.27 15.96
C ILE A 135 -21.73 4.46 15.35
N PRO A 136 -21.19 5.69 15.33
CA PRO A 136 -19.83 5.94 14.88
C PRO A 136 -18.81 5.59 15.98
N MET A 137 -17.70 5.00 15.57
CA MET A 137 -16.50 4.76 16.37
C MET A 137 -15.32 5.37 15.62
N GLU A 138 -14.46 6.09 16.34
CA GLU A 138 -13.33 6.78 15.74
C GLU A 138 -12.02 6.15 16.19
N PHE A 139 -11.11 5.97 15.24
CA PHE A 139 -9.79 5.42 15.46
C PHE A 139 -8.75 6.29 14.75
N GLN A 140 -7.57 6.36 15.33
CA GLN A 140 -6.40 6.95 14.69
C GLN A 140 -5.47 5.82 14.28
N TYR A 141 -5.05 5.77 13.02
CA TYR A 141 -4.17 4.71 12.51
C TYR A 141 -2.93 5.27 11.82
N TYR A 142 -1.88 4.46 11.84
CA TYR A 142 -0.72 4.56 10.96
C TYR A 142 -0.74 3.39 9.99
N GLN A 143 -0.65 3.68 8.70
CA GLN A 143 -0.52 2.66 7.68
C GLN A 143 0.78 2.81 6.91
N LYS A 144 1.51 1.71 6.79
CA LYS A 144 2.68 1.63 5.91
C LYS A 144 2.22 1.66 4.46
N ILE A 145 2.86 2.49 3.65
CA ILE A 145 2.66 2.55 2.20
C ILE A 145 3.97 2.19 1.52
N GLY A 146 4.01 1.02 0.89
CA GLY A 146 5.13 0.60 0.06
C GLY A 146 5.12 1.31 -1.28
N PHE A 147 6.26 1.81 -1.72
CA PHE A 147 6.45 2.38 -3.04
C PHE A 147 7.73 1.83 -3.63
N LYS A 148 7.57 0.82 -4.49
CA LYS A 148 8.68 0.00 -4.97
C LYS A 148 8.54 -0.34 -6.46
N PRO A 149 9.66 -0.58 -7.14
CA PRO A 149 9.66 -1.03 -8.52
C PRO A 149 9.09 -2.45 -8.64
N VAL A 150 8.23 -2.66 -9.63
CA VAL A 150 7.69 -3.98 -9.99
C VAL A 150 7.84 -4.20 -11.48
N VAL A 151 8.35 -5.36 -11.88
CA VAL A 151 8.46 -5.74 -13.28
C VAL A 151 7.09 -6.12 -13.82
N LYS A 152 6.58 -5.36 -14.79
CA LYS A 152 5.34 -5.64 -15.51
C LYS A 152 5.62 -6.03 -16.95
N SER A 153 4.85 -7.00 -17.45
CA SER A 153 4.90 -7.45 -18.84
C SER A 153 3.91 -6.66 -19.69
N PHE A 154 4.38 -6.11 -20.82
CA PHE A 154 3.61 -5.43 -21.83
C PHE A 154 3.85 -6.13 -23.17
N GLY A 155 2.98 -7.09 -23.50
CA GLY A 155 3.22 -8.02 -24.60
C GLY A 155 4.49 -8.85 -24.36
N THR A 156 5.44 -8.76 -25.27
CA THR A 156 6.76 -9.43 -25.17
C THR A 156 7.80 -8.62 -24.38
N THR A 157 7.50 -7.36 -24.05
CA THR A 157 8.45 -6.47 -23.35
C THR A 157 8.19 -6.48 -21.85
N LYS A 158 9.27 -6.36 -21.05
CA LYS A 158 9.18 -6.20 -19.60
C LYS A 158 9.70 -4.82 -19.23
N LYS A 159 8.99 -4.10 -18.36
CA LYS A 159 9.40 -2.80 -17.85
C LYS A 159 9.23 -2.75 -16.35
N GLU A 160 10.15 -2.06 -15.69
CA GLU A 160 10.03 -1.74 -14.28
C GLU A 160 9.07 -0.56 -14.11
N VAL A 161 8.07 -0.73 -13.25
CA VAL A 161 7.06 0.28 -12.95
C VAL A 161 6.94 0.41 -11.44
N TRP A 162 7.17 1.62 -10.94
CA TRP A 162 6.98 1.93 -9.53
C TRP A 162 5.50 1.86 -9.18
N THR A 163 5.18 1.07 -8.15
CA THR A 163 3.81 0.76 -7.77
C THR A 163 3.62 1.00 -6.28
N LEU A 164 2.47 1.57 -5.92
CA LEU A 164 2.03 1.76 -4.55
C LEU A 164 1.37 0.48 -4.02
N PHE A 165 1.70 0.10 -2.80
CA PHE A 165 1.07 -1.00 -2.06
C PHE A 165 0.67 -0.53 -0.67
N LEU A 166 -0.51 -0.96 -0.23
CA LEU A 166 -0.88 -0.87 1.17
C LEU A 166 -0.11 -1.94 1.96
N GLY A 167 0.37 -1.58 3.14
CA GLY A 167 1.01 -2.49 4.08
C GLY A 167 0.26 -2.54 5.40
N GLU A 168 0.99 -2.98 6.43
CA GLU A 168 0.51 -3.08 7.79
C GLU A 168 -0.14 -1.79 8.33
N VAL A 169 -1.16 -1.97 9.18
CA VAL A 169 -1.82 -0.90 9.92
C VAL A 169 -1.54 -1.08 11.41
N THR A 170 -1.06 -0.02 12.06
CA THR A 170 -0.76 0.00 13.49
C THR A 170 -1.51 1.11 14.20
N LEU A 171 -1.58 0.99 15.53
CA LEU A 171 -2.01 2.08 16.40
C LEU A 171 -0.89 3.14 16.51
N PRO A 172 -1.24 4.38 16.95
CA PRO A 172 -0.28 5.45 17.14
C PRO A 172 0.79 5.20 18.20
#